data_AF-A0AAP8E1N2-F1
#
_entry.id   AF-A0AAP8E1N2-F1
#
_cell.length_a   1.000
_cell.length_b   1.000
_cell.length_c   1.000
_cell.angle_alpha   90.00
_cell.angle_beta   90.00
_cell.angle_gamma   90.00
#
_symmetry.space_group_name_H-M   'P 1'
#
loop_
_entity.id
_entity.type
_entity.pdbx_description
1 polymer ?
#
loop_
_entity_poly.entity_id
_entity_poly.type
_entity_poly.pdbx_seq_one_letter_code
_entity_poly.pdbx_strand_id
1 'polypeptide(L)'
;MENPYINLKSSFNAHHNSLFEETEIVIKIKKIFPTDRKEWQNESYSILNIEFNSDNENSVLINHLKLIVDDINKRMEEEQKNGRHWQIFYLLKELIQGIEDFTSRSNKTTYFRGQCQDWEVLPGILRDDTTPEYLNNFEGIYKKIANNYPGDISYYEYRNEKDVLQKRAQQLSLLQHYGLRTSLVDITRNPYVALLFMTMGKEVDFSSGTLDCFIIDEEEDSNSNIFMSIPKSIHNKRLDAQEGAFFNYDLLNGISFSDRPHPIECIRLKIDSSKEVSLEHLESLRDEQEKLKQRLYKTWEPDEDSSIKLEDLIEMLDENINEMKSESDRVNQNTDLGISKVIRSEIKRKLSEYYYFEKNLFPDLDKYIQYIQNEYLTTGLSSLNR
;
A
#
# COMPACT_ATOMS: atom_id res chain seq x y z
N MET A 1 -21.32 -11.64 -31.47
CA MET A 1 -21.37 -11.92 -30.03
C MET A 1 -21.41 -10.61 -29.28
N GLU A 2 -22.13 -10.58 -28.18
CA GLU A 2 -22.24 -9.41 -27.30
C GLU A 2 -20.88 -9.11 -26.66
N ASN A 3 -20.46 -7.86 -26.61
CA ASN A 3 -19.16 -7.47 -26.06
C ASN A 3 -19.15 -7.75 -24.54
N PRO A 4 -18.21 -8.57 -24.01
CA PRO A 4 -18.18 -8.96 -22.59
C PRO A 4 -18.00 -7.77 -21.64
N TYR A 5 -17.51 -6.64 -22.12
CA TYR A 5 -17.27 -5.43 -21.32
C TYR A 5 -18.49 -4.54 -21.15
N ILE A 6 -19.56 -4.76 -21.92
CA ILE A 6 -20.83 -4.03 -21.77
C ILE A 6 -21.47 -4.37 -20.41
N ASN A 7 -21.48 -5.66 -20.07
CA ASN A 7 -22.09 -6.14 -18.83
C ASN A 7 -21.10 -6.18 -17.66
N LEU A 8 -19.79 -6.05 -17.92
CA LEU A 8 -18.77 -6.17 -16.88
C LEU A 8 -18.96 -5.16 -15.74
N LYS A 9 -19.34 -3.91 -16.02
CA LYS A 9 -19.58 -2.91 -14.96
C LYS A 9 -20.76 -3.28 -14.07
N SER A 10 -21.81 -3.85 -14.66
CA SER A 10 -22.97 -4.36 -13.93
C SER A 10 -22.61 -5.59 -13.08
N SER A 11 -21.85 -6.53 -13.64
CA SER A 11 -21.34 -7.71 -12.93
C SER A 11 -20.41 -7.30 -11.78
N PHE A 12 -19.52 -6.33 -12.03
CA PHE A 12 -18.65 -5.76 -11.00
C PHE A 12 -19.47 -5.16 -9.86
N ASN A 13 -20.42 -4.27 -10.15
CA ASN A 13 -21.25 -3.66 -9.11
C ASN A 13 -22.06 -4.69 -8.29
N ALA A 14 -22.41 -5.84 -8.89
CA ALA A 14 -23.13 -6.90 -8.20
C ALA A 14 -22.24 -7.74 -7.27
N HIS A 15 -20.93 -7.84 -7.54
CA HIS A 15 -20.02 -8.78 -6.88
C HIS A 15 -18.84 -8.14 -6.17
N HIS A 16 -18.55 -6.86 -6.40
CA HIS A 16 -17.34 -6.18 -5.91
C HIS A 16 -17.15 -6.33 -4.40
N ASN A 17 -18.18 -6.04 -3.62
CA ASN A 17 -18.14 -6.14 -2.14
C ASN A 17 -18.02 -7.57 -1.61
N SER A 18 -18.03 -8.59 -2.49
CA SER A 18 -17.86 -10.00 -2.11
C SER A 18 -16.55 -10.61 -2.60
N LEU A 19 -15.71 -9.85 -3.33
CA LEU A 19 -14.45 -10.37 -3.85
C LEU A 19 -13.36 -10.42 -2.79
N PHE A 20 -13.33 -9.43 -1.90
CA PHE A 20 -12.30 -9.27 -0.90
C PHE A 20 -12.91 -9.08 0.49
N GLU A 21 -12.33 -9.75 1.48
CA GLU A 21 -12.55 -9.46 2.90
C GLU A 21 -11.36 -8.65 3.39
N GLU A 22 -11.57 -7.33 3.55
CA GLU A 22 -10.49 -6.40 3.87
C GLU A 22 -10.25 -6.31 5.38
N THR A 23 -8.98 -6.28 5.77
CA THR A 23 -8.52 -5.96 7.12
C THR A 23 -7.42 -4.91 7.01
N GLU A 24 -7.55 -3.82 7.76
CA GLU A 24 -6.61 -2.71 7.68
C GLU A 24 -5.64 -2.71 8.86
N ILE A 25 -4.37 -2.49 8.54
CA ILE A 25 -3.30 -2.24 9.51
C ILE A 25 -2.71 -0.87 9.16
N VAL A 26 -2.94 0.12 10.01
CA VAL A 26 -2.56 1.52 9.77
C VAL A 26 -1.34 1.88 10.59
N ILE A 27 -0.25 2.24 9.92
CA ILE A 27 1.00 2.68 10.54
C ILE A 27 0.96 4.19 10.70
N LYS A 28 0.84 4.67 11.94
CA LYS A 28 0.73 6.10 12.26
C LYS A 28 2.11 6.71 12.40
N ILE A 29 2.40 7.74 11.60
CA ILE A 29 3.71 8.38 11.54
C ILE A 29 3.60 9.87 11.76
N LYS A 30 4.40 10.40 12.69
CA LYS A 30 4.49 11.84 12.95
C LYS A 30 5.75 12.47 12.38
N LYS A 31 5.69 13.79 12.18
CA LYS A 31 6.88 14.62 11.93
C LYS A 31 7.75 14.68 13.20
N ILE A 32 9.06 14.67 13.02
CA ILE A 32 9.99 15.20 14.03
C ILE A 32 10.55 16.50 13.47
N PHE A 33 10.43 17.59 14.23
CA PHE A 33 11.12 18.83 13.93
C PHE A 33 12.49 18.82 14.61
N PRO A 34 13.57 19.19 13.90
CA PRO A 34 14.85 19.43 14.55
C PRO A 34 14.67 20.50 15.63
N THR A 35 15.02 20.17 16.86
CA THR A 35 15.20 21.17 17.92
C THR A 35 16.67 21.55 17.96
N ASP A 36 16.97 22.83 18.26
CA ASP A 36 18.33 23.39 18.34
C ASP A 36 19.26 22.64 19.33
N ARG A 37 18.73 21.71 20.13
CA ARG A 37 19.46 20.96 21.17
C ARG A 37 19.90 19.55 20.74
N LYS A 38 19.46 19.01 19.60
CA LYS A 38 19.77 17.63 19.16
C LYS A 38 20.05 17.54 17.67
N GLU A 39 21.14 18.16 17.22
CA GLU A 39 21.62 18.13 15.82
C GLU A 39 22.02 16.71 15.31
N TRP A 40 22.06 15.69 16.18
CA TRP A 40 22.62 14.37 15.88
C TRP A 40 21.61 13.28 15.53
N GLN A 41 20.31 13.53 15.64
CA GLN A 41 19.27 12.61 15.17
C GLN A 41 18.73 13.12 13.84
N ASN A 42 19.29 12.63 12.73
CA ASN A 42 18.87 12.90 11.35
C ASN A 42 17.47 12.33 11.01
N GLU A 43 16.67 11.97 12.00
CA GLU A 43 15.36 11.34 11.83
C GLU A 43 14.30 12.42 11.73
N SER A 44 13.71 12.56 10.54
CA SER A 44 12.68 13.56 10.28
C SER A 44 11.27 13.06 10.55
N TYR A 45 11.11 11.83 11.06
CA TYR A 45 9.82 11.21 11.38
C TYR A 45 9.95 10.20 12.53
N SER A 46 8.85 9.92 13.22
CA SER A 46 8.74 8.81 14.18
C SER A 46 7.49 8.00 13.90
N ILE A 47 7.60 6.68 13.99
CA ILE A 47 6.44 5.79 14.04
C ILE A 47 5.86 5.88 15.46
N LEU A 48 4.55 6.14 15.56
CA LEU A 48 3.85 6.27 16.84
C LEU A 48 3.37 4.92 17.34
N ASN A 49 2.52 4.29 16.54
CA ASN A 49 1.88 3.02 16.80
C ASN A 49 1.35 2.43 15.48
N ILE A 50 0.85 1.20 15.59
CA ILE A 50 0.13 0.52 14.54
C ILE A 50 -1.29 0.28 15.04
N GLU A 51 -2.27 0.73 14.26
CA GLU A 51 -3.68 0.50 14.51
C GLU A 51 -4.17 -0.68 13.69
N PHE A 52 -5.07 -1.46 14.26
CA PHE A 52 -5.67 -2.63 13.63
C PHE A 52 -7.18 -2.42 13.53
N ASN A 53 -7.72 -2.40 12.31
CA ASN A 53 -9.14 -2.26 12.04
C ASN A 53 -9.61 -3.47 11.23
N SER A 54 -10.64 -4.16 11.73
CA SER A 54 -11.25 -5.28 11.01
C SER A 54 -12.72 -5.37 11.32
N ASP A 55 -13.52 -5.67 10.29
CA ASP A 55 -14.96 -5.86 10.42
C ASP A 55 -15.33 -7.23 11.01
N ASN A 56 -14.39 -8.19 11.05
CA ASN A 56 -14.66 -9.59 11.44
C ASN A 56 -13.77 -10.09 12.59
N GLU A 57 -14.13 -9.80 13.83
CA GLU A 57 -13.25 -10.08 14.98
C GLU A 57 -12.95 -11.57 15.27
N ASN A 58 -13.61 -12.51 14.59
CA ASN A 58 -13.59 -13.94 14.96
C ASN A 58 -12.74 -14.84 14.05
N SER A 59 -11.99 -14.31 13.08
CA SER A 59 -11.14 -15.15 12.21
C SER A 59 -9.81 -15.54 12.87
N VAL A 60 -9.28 -16.73 12.55
CA VAL A 60 -7.98 -17.19 13.06
C VAL A 60 -6.85 -16.29 12.58
N LEU A 61 -6.94 -15.82 11.33
CA LEU A 61 -6.01 -14.85 10.75
C LEU A 61 -6.02 -13.55 11.57
N ILE A 62 -7.20 -13.00 11.83
CA ILE A 62 -7.35 -11.71 12.52
C ILE A 62 -6.78 -11.78 13.94
N ASN A 63 -7.05 -12.87 14.66
CA ASN A 63 -6.45 -13.08 15.98
C ASN A 63 -4.92 -13.18 15.91
N HIS A 64 -4.37 -13.85 14.89
CA HIS A 64 -2.93 -13.92 14.68
C HIS A 64 -2.31 -12.55 14.38
N LEU A 65 -2.93 -11.76 13.50
CA LEU A 65 -2.48 -10.42 13.16
C LEU A 65 -2.55 -9.47 14.35
N LYS A 66 -3.63 -9.52 15.15
CA LYS A 66 -3.75 -8.74 16.39
C LYS A 66 -2.58 -9.01 17.33
N LEU A 67 -2.23 -10.28 17.54
CA LEU A 67 -1.09 -10.65 18.39
C LEU A 67 0.25 -10.11 17.86
N ILE A 68 0.45 -10.13 16.53
CA ILE A 68 1.65 -9.54 15.91
C ILE A 68 1.68 -8.02 16.13
N VAL A 69 0.57 -7.34 15.86
CA VAL A 69 0.47 -5.88 16.01
C VAL A 69 0.69 -5.46 17.47
N ASP A 70 0.09 -6.17 18.42
CA ASP A 70 0.24 -5.91 19.85
C ASP A 70 1.70 -6.10 20.32
N ASP A 71 2.36 -7.18 19.87
CA ASP A 71 3.78 -7.42 20.18
C ASP A 71 4.67 -6.31 19.61
N ILE A 72 4.47 -5.93 18.35
CA ILE A 72 5.24 -4.85 17.71
C ILE A 72 5.01 -3.53 18.44
N ASN A 73 3.77 -3.16 18.75
CA ASN A 73 3.44 -1.94 19.50
C ASN A 73 4.15 -1.91 20.86
N LYS A 74 4.14 -3.02 21.60
CA LYS A 74 4.84 -3.14 22.88
C LYS A 74 6.35 -2.96 22.74
N ARG A 75 6.98 -3.61 21.75
CA ARG A 75 8.41 -3.46 21.48
C ARG A 75 8.77 -2.04 21.05
N MET A 76 7.94 -1.39 20.25
CA MET A 76 8.12 0.02 19.86
C MET A 76 8.10 0.94 21.09
N GLU A 77 7.14 0.75 22.00
CA GLU A 77 7.04 1.54 23.23
C GLU A 77 8.29 1.37 24.12
N GLU A 78 8.79 0.14 24.27
CA GLU A 78 10.01 -0.16 25.03
C GLU A 78 11.26 0.46 24.41
N GLU A 79 11.43 0.39 23.09
CA GLU A 79 12.57 0.98 22.38
C GLU A 79 12.53 2.51 22.39
N GLN A 80 11.34 3.13 22.26
CA GLN A 80 11.17 4.57 22.38
C GLN A 80 11.58 5.10 23.76
N LYS A 81 11.26 4.37 24.84
CA LYS A 81 11.73 4.70 26.20
C LYS A 81 13.26 4.68 26.32
N ASN A 82 13.92 3.85 25.52
CA ASN A 82 15.38 3.75 25.45
C ASN A 82 16.01 4.74 24.44
N GLY A 83 15.22 5.63 23.84
CA GLY A 83 15.69 6.60 22.85
C GLY A 83 16.06 5.98 21.51
N ARG A 84 15.56 4.78 21.20
CA ARG A 84 15.70 4.14 19.88
C ARG A 84 14.42 4.28 19.08
N HIS A 85 14.55 4.36 17.76
CA HIS A 85 13.44 4.56 16.85
C HIS A 85 13.39 3.47 15.79
N TRP A 86 12.18 3.17 15.35
CA TRP A 86 11.92 2.20 14.30
C TRP A 86 11.95 2.84 12.92
N GLN A 87 12.51 2.11 11.97
CA GLN A 87 12.55 2.47 10.56
C GLN A 87 11.40 1.79 9.82
N ILE A 88 10.68 2.55 8.99
CA ILE A 88 9.47 2.10 8.31
C ILE A 88 9.70 0.87 7.43
N PHE A 89 10.86 0.78 6.76
CA PHE A 89 11.17 -0.38 5.93
C PHE A 89 11.26 -1.67 6.76
N TYR A 90 11.89 -1.61 7.94
CA TYR A 90 12.03 -2.78 8.80
C TYR A 90 10.70 -3.13 9.47
N LEU A 91 9.88 -2.14 9.82
CA LEU A 91 8.53 -2.41 10.29
C LEU A 91 7.68 -3.14 9.24
N LEU A 92 7.65 -2.63 8.00
CA LEU A 92 6.95 -3.29 6.89
C LEU A 92 7.46 -4.73 6.69
N LYS A 93 8.78 -4.93 6.78
CA LYS A 93 9.38 -6.26 6.70
C LYS A 93 8.88 -7.19 7.80
N GLU A 94 8.82 -6.75 9.06
CA GLU A 94 8.29 -7.58 10.16
C GLU A 94 6.81 -7.92 9.96
N LEU A 95 5.98 -6.96 9.52
CA LEU A 95 4.57 -7.20 9.23
C LEU A 95 4.39 -8.21 8.09
N ILE A 96 5.14 -8.05 6.99
CA ILE A 96 5.14 -8.99 5.86
C ILE A 96 5.53 -10.39 6.32
N GLN A 97 6.61 -10.51 7.11
CA GLN A 97 7.05 -11.80 7.64
C GLN A 97 6.00 -12.46 8.54
N GLY A 98 5.34 -11.69 9.40
CA GLY A 98 4.24 -12.19 10.22
C GLY A 98 3.07 -12.72 9.39
N ILE A 99 2.73 -12.05 8.28
CA ILE A 99 1.70 -12.50 7.35
C ILE A 99 2.13 -13.79 6.62
N GLU A 100 3.35 -13.84 6.09
CA GLU A 100 3.89 -15.01 5.37
C GLU A 100 4.06 -16.24 6.28
N ASP A 101 4.42 -16.04 7.55
CA ASP A 101 4.53 -17.10 8.56
C ASP A 101 3.16 -17.73 8.85
N PHE A 102 2.08 -16.95 8.78
CA PHE A 102 0.72 -17.47 8.88
C PHE A 102 0.32 -18.27 7.64
N THR A 103 0.53 -17.70 6.45
CA THR A 103 0.07 -18.32 5.19
C THR A 103 0.81 -19.61 4.87
N SER A 104 2.11 -19.66 5.15
CA SER A 104 2.92 -20.87 5.00
C SER A 104 2.43 -22.06 5.84
N ARG A 105 1.71 -21.81 6.94
CA ARG A 105 1.10 -22.85 7.80
C ARG A 105 -0.28 -23.30 7.33
N SER A 106 -0.92 -22.55 6.43
CA SER A 106 -2.29 -22.79 5.96
C SER A 106 -2.38 -23.30 4.52
N ASN A 107 -1.26 -23.68 3.90
CA ASN A 107 -1.16 -24.10 2.49
C ASN A 107 -1.68 -23.04 1.50
N LYS A 108 -1.72 -21.78 1.92
CA LYS A 108 -2.07 -20.61 1.10
C LYS A 108 -0.80 -19.85 0.73
N THR A 109 -0.89 -19.01 -0.30
CA THR A 109 0.21 -18.15 -0.76
C THR A 109 -0.16 -16.69 -0.61
N THR A 110 0.77 -15.88 -0.09
CA THR A 110 0.60 -14.42 -0.06
C THR A 110 1.03 -13.80 -1.38
N TYR A 111 0.14 -13.01 -1.96
CA TYR A 111 0.41 -12.14 -3.10
C TYR A 111 0.31 -10.68 -2.67
N PHE A 112 1.09 -9.82 -3.29
CA PHE A 112 1.27 -8.44 -2.89
C PHE A 112 0.97 -7.48 -4.04
N ARG A 113 0.45 -6.31 -3.69
CA ARG A 113 0.30 -5.17 -4.60
C ARG A 113 0.62 -3.88 -3.87
N GLY A 114 1.61 -3.15 -4.36
CA GLY A 114 1.93 -1.83 -3.84
C GLY A 114 1.21 -0.73 -4.60
N GLN A 115 0.65 0.21 -3.85
CA GLN A 115 -0.04 1.38 -4.37
C GLN A 115 0.53 2.63 -3.69
N CYS A 116 0.84 3.68 -4.47
CA CYS A 116 1.37 4.90 -3.87
C CYS A 116 0.33 5.68 -3.05
N GLN A 117 -0.96 5.45 -3.32
CA GLN A 117 -2.08 5.95 -2.56
C GLN A 117 -3.00 4.78 -2.19
N ASP A 118 -3.89 5.05 -1.23
CA ASP A 118 -5.01 4.18 -0.88
C ASP A 118 -6.12 4.19 -1.93
N TRP A 119 -5.80 3.67 -3.12
CA TRP A 119 -6.77 3.46 -4.19
C TRP A 119 -7.43 2.09 -4.08
N GLU A 120 -8.68 2.04 -4.50
CA GLU A 120 -9.39 0.78 -4.71
C GLU A 120 -8.64 -0.09 -5.73
N VAL A 121 -8.62 -1.40 -5.47
CA VAL A 121 -7.97 -2.41 -6.31
C VAL A 121 -8.82 -2.64 -7.57
N LEU A 122 -8.77 -1.68 -8.49
CA LEU A 122 -9.55 -1.68 -9.73
C LEU A 122 -8.69 -1.78 -10.99
N PRO A 123 -9.11 -2.63 -11.96
CA PRO A 123 -8.46 -2.68 -13.27
C PRO A 123 -8.74 -1.39 -14.04
N GLY A 124 -7.84 -1.04 -14.96
CA GLY A 124 -7.92 0.22 -15.71
C GLY A 124 -9.23 0.40 -16.47
N ILE A 125 -9.83 -0.69 -16.95
CA ILE A 125 -11.10 -0.67 -17.69
C ILE A 125 -12.31 -0.28 -16.82
N LEU A 126 -12.25 -0.49 -15.50
CA LEU A 126 -13.36 -0.21 -14.57
C LEU A 126 -13.24 1.14 -13.85
N ARG A 127 -12.13 1.86 -14.01
CA ARG A 127 -11.93 3.18 -13.40
C ARG A 127 -12.88 4.23 -13.97
N ASP A 128 -13.23 5.21 -13.14
CA ASP A 128 -14.23 6.24 -13.47
C ASP A 128 -13.87 7.11 -14.68
N ASP A 129 -12.59 7.25 -14.98
CA ASP A 129 -12.10 8.00 -16.13
C ASP A 129 -12.11 7.17 -17.45
N THR A 130 -12.61 5.93 -17.42
CA THR A 130 -12.84 5.10 -18.60
C THR A 130 -14.25 5.32 -19.17
N THR A 131 -14.31 5.77 -20.42
CA THR A 131 -15.58 6.07 -21.10
C THR A 131 -16.38 4.81 -21.46
N PRO A 132 -17.73 4.87 -21.45
CA PRO A 132 -18.55 3.76 -21.96
C PRO A 132 -18.27 3.42 -23.43
N GLU A 133 -17.88 4.41 -24.24
CA GLU A 133 -17.47 4.19 -25.63
C GLU A 133 -16.22 3.31 -25.75
N TYR A 134 -15.23 3.52 -24.86
CA TYR A 134 -14.05 2.65 -24.79
C TYR A 134 -14.44 1.21 -24.47
N LEU A 135 -15.31 1.00 -23.48
CA LEU A 135 -15.83 -0.33 -23.11
C LEU A 135 -16.52 -1.01 -24.29
N ASN A 136 -17.44 -0.30 -24.94
CA ASN A 136 -18.21 -0.81 -26.08
C ASN A 136 -17.34 -1.18 -27.28
N ASN A 137 -16.21 -0.50 -27.46
CA ASN A 137 -15.28 -0.72 -28.57
C ASN A 137 -14.07 -1.57 -28.20
N PHE A 138 -13.91 -2.01 -26.94
CA PHE A 138 -12.70 -2.68 -26.47
C PHE A 138 -12.31 -3.89 -27.33
N GLU A 139 -13.26 -4.78 -27.64
CA GLU A 139 -12.99 -5.94 -28.52
C GLU A 139 -12.52 -5.52 -29.92
N GLY A 140 -13.11 -4.45 -30.46
CA GLY A 140 -12.69 -3.90 -31.74
C GLY A 140 -11.28 -3.31 -31.70
N ILE A 141 -10.93 -2.62 -30.60
CA ILE A 141 -9.59 -2.07 -30.36
C ILE A 141 -8.58 -3.20 -30.24
N TYR A 142 -8.83 -4.19 -29.38
CA TYR A 142 -7.95 -5.35 -29.20
C TYR A 142 -7.72 -6.09 -30.52
N LYS A 143 -8.79 -6.42 -31.25
CA LYS A 143 -8.70 -7.08 -32.56
C LYS A 143 -7.91 -6.25 -33.58
N LYS A 144 -8.11 -4.93 -33.60
CA LYS A 144 -7.38 -4.01 -34.50
C LYS A 144 -5.89 -3.98 -34.17
N ILE A 145 -5.51 -3.95 -32.89
CA ILE A 145 -4.11 -4.00 -32.45
C ILE A 145 -3.47 -5.32 -32.89
N ALA A 146 -4.11 -6.45 -32.63
CA ALA A 146 -3.59 -7.77 -33.04
C ALA A 146 -3.41 -7.88 -34.57
N ASN A 147 -4.32 -7.30 -35.36
CA ASN A 147 -4.20 -7.29 -36.82
C ASN A 147 -3.03 -6.41 -37.31
N ASN A 148 -2.76 -5.30 -36.62
CA ASN A 148 -1.68 -4.39 -36.98
C ASN A 148 -0.31 -4.91 -36.54
N TYR A 149 -0.26 -5.68 -35.45
CA TYR A 149 0.97 -6.21 -34.84
C TYR A 149 0.86 -7.74 -34.60
N PRO A 150 0.67 -8.56 -35.65
CA PRO A 150 0.38 -9.99 -35.50
C PRO A 150 1.57 -10.82 -34.99
N GLY A 151 2.79 -10.28 -35.03
CA GLY A 151 3.98 -10.91 -34.46
C GLY A 151 4.11 -10.73 -32.95
N ASP A 152 3.46 -9.71 -32.39
CA ASP A 152 3.61 -9.29 -31.00
C ASP A 152 2.37 -9.61 -30.15
N ILE A 153 1.18 -9.42 -30.73
CA ILE A 153 -0.11 -9.61 -30.06
C ILE A 153 -1.00 -10.53 -30.89
N SER A 154 -1.53 -11.56 -30.23
CA SER A 154 -2.59 -12.43 -30.77
C SER A 154 -3.95 -12.01 -30.21
N TYR A 155 -5.01 -12.10 -31.02
CA TYR A 155 -6.38 -11.87 -30.56
C TYR A 155 -7.04 -13.20 -30.17
N TYR A 156 -7.60 -13.24 -28.95
CA TYR A 156 -8.44 -14.33 -28.47
C TYR A 156 -9.83 -13.80 -28.13
N GLU A 157 -10.83 -14.24 -28.88
CA GLU A 157 -12.24 -13.94 -28.62
C GLU A 157 -12.64 -14.44 -27.22
N TYR A 158 -13.38 -13.62 -26.47
CA TYR A 158 -13.85 -14.02 -25.15
C TYR A 158 -14.74 -15.26 -25.23
N ARG A 159 -14.40 -16.28 -24.44
CA ARG A 159 -15.21 -17.47 -24.18
C ARG A 159 -15.00 -17.86 -22.72
N ASN A 160 -16.05 -18.29 -22.06
CA ASN A 160 -15.99 -18.74 -20.67
C ASN A 160 -15.38 -20.15 -20.56
N GLU A 161 -14.15 -20.29 -21.07
CA GLU A 161 -13.35 -21.51 -21.09
C GLU A 161 -11.97 -21.17 -20.52
N LYS A 162 -11.51 -21.92 -19.52
CA LYS A 162 -10.28 -21.62 -18.76
C LYS A 162 -9.07 -21.41 -19.67
N ASP A 163 -8.86 -22.29 -20.65
CA ASP A 163 -7.75 -22.21 -21.60
C ASP A 163 -7.80 -20.95 -22.49
N VAL A 164 -9.00 -20.53 -22.88
CA VAL A 164 -9.21 -19.32 -23.70
C VAL A 164 -8.96 -18.08 -22.85
N LEU A 165 -9.50 -18.04 -21.64
CA LEU A 165 -9.31 -16.93 -20.71
C LEU A 165 -7.85 -16.76 -20.31
N GLN A 166 -7.10 -17.85 -20.13
CA GLN A 166 -5.67 -17.79 -19.81
C GLN A 166 -4.85 -17.24 -20.98
N LYS A 167 -5.08 -17.72 -22.22
CA LYS A 167 -4.44 -17.17 -23.42
C LYS A 167 -4.80 -15.71 -23.62
N ARG A 168 -6.05 -15.35 -23.38
CA ARG A 168 -6.52 -13.98 -23.46
C ARG A 168 -5.84 -13.09 -22.41
N ALA A 169 -5.77 -13.52 -21.16
CA ALA A 169 -5.09 -12.81 -20.08
C ALA A 169 -3.60 -12.60 -20.37
N GLN A 170 -2.92 -13.58 -20.97
CA GLN A 170 -1.53 -13.41 -21.44
C GLN A 170 -1.40 -12.22 -22.39
N GLN A 171 -2.29 -12.12 -23.39
CA GLN A 171 -2.25 -11.03 -24.37
C GLN A 171 -2.68 -9.69 -23.76
N LEU A 172 -3.67 -9.71 -22.86
CA LEU A 172 -4.07 -8.51 -22.11
C LEU A 172 -2.92 -8.00 -21.22
N SER A 173 -2.12 -8.88 -20.62
CA SER A 173 -0.96 -8.48 -19.83
C SER A 173 0.11 -7.77 -20.67
N LEU A 174 0.32 -8.20 -21.92
CA LEU A 174 1.19 -7.54 -22.88
C LEU A 174 0.62 -6.17 -23.29
N LEU A 175 -0.68 -6.10 -23.59
CA LEU A 175 -1.34 -4.84 -23.93
C LEU A 175 -1.29 -3.83 -22.77
N GLN A 176 -1.49 -4.28 -21.54
CA GLN A 176 -1.32 -3.47 -20.33
C GLN A 176 0.13 -3.02 -20.16
N HIS A 177 1.09 -3.78 -20.66
CA HIS A 177 2.47 -3.34 -20.79
C HIS A 177 2.66 -2.20 -21.79
N TYR A 178 1.97 -2.23 -22.92
CA TYR A 178 1.95 -1.09 -23.82
C TYR A 178 1.07 0.08 -23.36
N GLY A 179 0.48 0.01 -22.16
CA GLY A 179 -0.33 1.08 -21.57
C GLY A 179 -1.81 1.02 -21.94
N LEU A 180 -2.28 -0.06 -22.56
CA LEU A 180 -3.71 -0.27 -22.78
C LEU A 180 -4.40 -0.57 -21.45
N ARG A 181 -5.55 0.07 -21.21
CA ARG A 181 -6.37 -0.23 -20.03
C ARG A 181 -7.11 -1.54 -20.25
N THR A 182 -6.81 -2.54 -19.42
CA THR A 182 -7.37 -3.89 -19.49
C THR A 182 -8.22 -4.20 -18.25
N SER A 183 -8.81 -5.39 -18.23
CA SER A 183 -9.54 -5.98 -17.10
C SER A 183 -8.64 -6.70 -16.08
N LEU A 184 -7.32 -6.57 -16.20
CA LEU A 184 -6.38 -7.23 -15.31
C LEU A 184 -5.86 -6.28 -14.22
N VAL A 185 -5.70 -6.82 -13.02
CA VAL A 185 -4.95 -6.20 -11.92
C VAL A 185 -3.73 -7.06 -11.63
N ASP A 186 -2.55 -6.45 -11.71
CA ASP A 186 -1.28 -7.13 -11.43
C ASP A 186 -1.09 -7.34 -9.92
N ILE A 187 -0.65 -8.54 -9.55
CA ILE A 187 -0.19 -8.91 -8.21
C ILE A 187 1.14 -9.65 -8.33
N THR A 188 1.92 -9.75 -7.24
CA THR A 188 3.23 -10.42 -7.25
C THR A 188 3.46 -11.21 -5.97
N ARG A 189 4.16 -12.35 -6.05
CA ARG A 189 4.59 -13.09 -4.85
C ARG A 189 5.79 -12.44 -4.16
N ASN A 190 6.42 -11.45 -4.81
CA ASN A 190 7.60 -10.80 -4.28
C ASN A 190 7.22 -9.49 -3.56
N PRO A 191 7.28 -9.44 -2.22
CA PRO A 191 6.91 -8.24 -1.48
C PRO A 191 7.79 -7.03 -1.80
N TYR A 192 9.07 -7.22 -2.15
CA TYR A 192 9.95 -6.12 -2.52
C TYR A 192 9.61 -5.50 -3.87
N VAL A 193 9.10 -6.29 -4.82
CA VAL A 193 8.56 -5.77 -6.08
C VAL A 193 7.30 -4.94 -5.81
N ALA A 194 6.41 -5.41 -4.94
CA ALA A 194 5.24 -4.64 -4.54
C ALA A 194 5.64 -3.34 -3.83
N LEU A 195 6.59 -3.37 -2.89
CA LEU A 195 7.12 -2.15 -2.25
C LEU A 195 7.75 -1.18 -3.25
N LEU A 196 8.44 -1.67 -4.29
CA LEU A 196 8.90 -0.79 -5.38
C LEU A 196 7.70 -0.08 -6.02
N PHE A 197 6.65 -0.79 -6.44
CA PHE A 197 5.44 -0.21 -7.02
C PHE A 197 4.77 0.82 -6.09
N MET A 198 4.70 0.52 -4.79
CA MET A 198 4.20 1.45 -3.76
C MET A 198 4.94 2.79 -3.81
N THR A 199 6.25 2.78 -4.10
CA THR A 199 7.08 3.99 -4.15
C THR A 199 7.17 4.67 -5.53
N MET A 200 6.49 4.18 -6.58
CA MET A 200 6.65 4.74 -7.95
C MET A 200 5.85 6.03 -8.22
N GLY A 201 4.85 6.37 -7.41
CA GLY A 201 3.98 7.55 -7.60
C GLY A 201 4.69 8.91 -7.50
N LYS A 202 3.95 10.02 -7.62
CA LYS A 202 4.53 11.35 -7.32
C LYS A 202 4.80 11.46 -5.81
N GLU A 203 5.74 12.32 -5.41
CA GLU A 203 6.07 12.48 -3.98
C GLU A 203 4.85 12.89 -3.14
N VAL A 204 4.05 13.83 -3.66
CA VAL A 204 2.81 14.31 -3.03
C VAL A 204 1.74 13.23 -2.86
N ASP A 205 1.83 12.15 -3.64
CA ASP A 205 0.84 11.08 -3.64
C ASP A 205 1.16 10.03 -2.56
N PHE A 206 2.36 10.02 -1.96
CA PHE A 206 2.81 8.94 -1.07
C PHE A 206 2.33 9.05 0.38
N SER A 207 1.53 10.07 0.74
CA SER A 207 1.06 10.26 2.12
C SER A 207 0.23 9.11 2.66
N SER A 208 -0.39 8.33 1.76
CA SER A 208 -1.21 7.15 2.00
C SER A 208 -0.71 5.92 1.25
N GLY A 209 0.62 5.72 1.18
CA GLY A 209 1.20 4.53 0.54
C GLY A 209 0.64 3.25 1.17
N THR A 210 0.13 2.34 0.32
CA THR A 210 -0.55 1.11 0.74
C THR A 210 0.10 -0.12 0.10
N LEU A 211 0.28 -1.17 0.90
CA LEU A 211 0.65 -2.50 0.45
C LEU A 211 -0.50 -3.47 0.76
N ASP A 212 -1.19 -3.90 -0.29
CA ASP A 212 -2.24 -4.91 -0.19
C ASP A 212 -1.60 -6.31 -0.22
N CYS A 213 -1.97 -7.16 0.74
CA CYS A 213 -1.51 -8.53 0.89
C CYS A 213 -2.72 -9.48 0.76
N PHE A 214 -2.81 -10.19 -0.36
CA PHE A 214 -3.87 -11.13 -0.65
C PHE A 214 -3.46 -12.53 -0.23
N ILE A 215 -4.28 -13.20 0.55
CA ILE A 215 -4.06 -14.59 0.95
C ILE A 215 -4.87 -15.49 0.03
N ILE A 216 -4.17 -16.24 -0.83
CA ILE A 216 -4.78 -16.96 -1.94
C ILE A 216 -4.56 -18.47 -1.79
N ASP A 217 -5.63 -19.24 -1.90
CA ASP A 217 -5.56 -20.68 -2.18
C ASP A 217 -5.53 -20.86 -3.70
N GLU A 218 -4.35 -21.11 -4.27
CA GLU A 218 -4.19 -21.14 -5.73
C GLU A 218 -5.05 -22.18 -6.43
N GLU A 219 -5.41 -23.28 -5.75
CA GLU A 219 -6.26 -24.32 -6.33
C GLU A 219 -7.73 -23.92 -6.29
N GLU A 220 -8.21 -23.42 -5.15
CA GLU A 220 -9.61 -23.01 -4.98
C GLU A 220 -9.90 -21.71 -5.75
N ASP A 221 -9.12 -20.65 -5.50
CA ASP A 221 -9.35 -19.31 -6.06
C ASP A 221 -9.20 -19.26 -7.58
N SER A 222 -8.34 -20.11 -8.18
CA SER A 222 -8.23 -20.21 -9.65
C SER A 222 -9.46 -20.81 -10.33
N ASN A 223 -10.37 -21.43 -9.56
CA ASN A 223 -11.56 -22.10 -10.06
C ASN A 223 -12.84 -21.40 -9.62
N SER A 224 -12.87 -20.84 -8.41
CA SER A 224 -14.05 -20.23 -7.80
C SER A 224 -14.00 -18.70 -7.77
N ASN A 225 -12.85 -18.08 -8.04
CA ASN A 225 -12.63 -16.65 -7.90
C ASN A 225 -12.03 -16.00 -9.16
N ILE A 226 -11.70 -14.71 -9.09
CA ILE A 226 -11.08 -13.94 -10.18
C ILE A 226 -9.56 -14.08 -10.24
N PHE A 227 -8.96 -14.87 -9.35
CA PHE A 227 -7.51 -15.12 -9.36
C PHE A 227 -7.11 -15.97 -10.58
N MET A 228 -5.99 -15.60 -11.20
CA MET A 228 -5.42 -16.36 -12.29
C MET A 228 -3.90 -16.33 -12.22
N SER A 229 -3.29 -17.52 -12.17
CA SER A 229 -1.86 -17.72 -12.36
C SER A 229 -1.55 -18.14 -13.80
N ILE A 230 -0.58 -17.47 -14.41
CA ILE A 230 -0.15 -17.69 -15.78
C ILE A 230 1.29 -18.22 -15.76
N PRO A 231 1.55 -19.39 -16.34
CA PRO A 231 2.90 -19.92 -16.46
C PRO A 231 3.82 -18.92 -17.16
N LYS A 232 5.06 -18.79 -16.65
CA LYS A 232 6.09 -17.94 -17.24
C LYS A 232 6.29 -18.30 -18.72
N SER A 233 6.11 -17.31 -19.60
CA SER A 233 6.37 -17.42 -21.04
C SER A 233 7.64 -16.66 -21.37
N ILE A 234 8.54 -17.29 -22.13
CA ILE A 234 9.83 -16.74 -22.60
C ILE A 234 9.66 -15.40 -23.34
N HIS A 235 8.47 -15.13 -23.89
CA HIS A 235 8.18 -13.93 -24.68
C HIS A 235 7.60 -12.77 -23.87
N ASN A 236 7.29 -12.95 -22.58
CA ASN A 236 6.72 -11.88 -21.75
C ASN A 236 7.59 -11.65 -20.51
N LYS A 237 8.66 -10.88 -20.70
CA LYS A 237 9.59 -10.49 -19.63
C LYS A 237 8.92 -9.74 -18.45
N ARG A 238 7.69 -9.21 -18.61
CA ARG A 238 6.91 -8.61 -17.50
C ARG A 238 6.43 -9.67 -16.50
N LEU A 239 6.21 -10.91 -16.96
CA LEU A 239 5.86 -12.04 -16.09
C LEU A 239 7.01 -12.42 -15.13
N ASP A 240 8.25 -12.02 -15.42
CA ASP A 240 9.38 -12.31 -14.54
C ASP A 240 9.36 -11.48 -13.25
N ALA A 241 8.84 -10.24 -13.29
CA ALA A 241 8.71 -9.39 -12.11
C ALA A 241 7.43 -9.67 -11.27
N GLN A 242 6.37 -10.16 -11.92
CA GLN A 242 5.06 -10.38 -11.31
C GLN A 242 4.77 -11.85 -10.97
N GLU A 243 5.71 -12.76 -11.29
CA GLU A 243 5.52 -14.22 -11.24
C GLU A 243 4.26 -14.73 -11.97
N GLY A 244 3.66 -13.91 -12.84
CA GLY A 244 2.55 -14.29 -13.71
C GLY A 244 1.17 -14.34 -13.05
N ALA A 245 0.93 -13.69 -11.91
CA ALA A 245 -0.37 -13.69 -11.24
C ALA A 245 -1.17 -12.39 -11.43
N PHE A 246 -2.48 -12.53 -11.61
CA PHE A 246 -3.40 -11.41 -11.84
C PHE A 246 -4.76 -11.68 -11.20
N PHE A 247 -5.47 -10.62 -10.86
CA PHE A 247 -6.93 -10.67 -10.79
C PHE A 247 -7.50 -10.37 -12.19
N ASN A 248 -8.21 -11.33 -12.76
CA ASN A 248 -8.81 -11.25 -14.08
C ASN A 248 -10.31 -11.01 -14.00
N TYR A 249 -10.73 -9.77 -14.19
CA TYR A 249 -12.13 -9.38 -14.07
C TYR A 249 -12.99 -9.91 -15.24
N ASP A 250 -12.40 -10.41 -16.34
CA ASP A 250 -13.18 -11.11 -17.37
C ASP A 250 -13.92 -12.33 -16.78
N LEU A 251 -13.40 -12.94 -15.71
CA LEU A 251 -14.02 -14.08 -15.02
C LEU A 251 -15.37 -13.72 -14.38
N LEU A 252 -15.61 -12.46 -14.01
CA LEU A 252 -16.88 -12.02 -13.39
C LEU A 252 -18.10 -12.26 -14.30
N ASN A 253 -17.90 -12.29 -15.61
CA ASN A 253 -18.98 -12.56 -16.56
C ASN A 253 -19.39 -14.05 -16.60
N GLY A 254 -18.56 -14.94 -16.03
CA GLY A 254 -18.78 -16.38 -16.00
C GLY A 254 -19.24 -16.93 -14.65
N ILE A 255 -19.16 -16.13 -13.57
CA ILE A 255 -19.58 -16.53 -12.22
C ILE A 255 -21.12 -16.54 -12.15
N SER A 256 -21.72 -17.68 -11.78
CA SER A 256 -23.16 -17.78 -11.57
C SER A 256 -23.58 -17.05 -10.28
N PHE A 257 -24.70 -16.31 -10.32
CA PHE A 257 -25.26 -15.59 -9.16
C PHE A 257 -25.56 -16.49 -7.93
N SER A 258 -25.66 -17.80 -8.12
CA SER A 258 -25.89 -18.82 -7.07
C SER A 258 -24.62 -19.25 -6.32
N ASP A 259 -23.45 -19.12 -6.94
CA ASP A 259 -22.16 -19.65 -6.47
C ASP A 259 -21.20 -18.47 -6.24
N ARG A 260 -21.56 -17.58 -5.30
CA ARG A 260 -20.71 -16.41 -5.01
C ARG A 260 -19.31 -16.90 -4.61
N PRO A 261 -18.24 -16.30 -5.15
CA PRO A 261 -16.88 -16.60 -4.70
C PRO A 261 -16.81 -16.38 -3.19
N HIS A 262 -16.12 -17.28 -2.48
CA HIS A 262 -15.61 -16.93 -1.16
C HIS A 262 -14.73 -15.68 -1.30
N PRO A 263 -14.84 -14.68 -0.41
CA PRO A 263 -13.97 -13.53 -0.46
C PRO A 263 -12.51 -13.93 -0.23
N ILE A 264 -11.59 -13.33 -1.00
CA ILE A 264 -10.14 -13.44 -0.73
C ILE A 264 -9.81 -12.53 0.45
N GLU A 265 -9.13 -13.07 1.45
CA GLU A 265 -8.63 -12.28 2.59
C GLU A 265 -7.58 -11.28 2.08
N CYS A 266 -7.81 -9.98 2.32
CA CYS A 266 -6.95 -8.89 1.88
C CYS A 266 -6.52 -8.06 3.09
N ILE A 267 -5.22 -8.10 3.42
CA ILE A 267 -4.64 -7.31 4.50
C ILE A 267 -4.02 -6.06 3.89
N ARG A 268 -4.54 -4.88 4.24
CA ARG A 268 -4.11 -3.59 3.71
C ARG A 268 -3.19 -2.92 4.71
N LEU A 269 -1.89 -2.93 4.42
CA LEU A 269 -0.88 -2.23 5.22
C LEU A 269 -0.80 -0.78 4.73
N LYS A 270 -1.32 0.17 5.50
CA LYS A 270 -1.43 1.59 5.10
C LYS A 270 -0.50 2.46 5.91
N ILE A 271 0.26 3.30 5.24
CA ILE A 271 1.04 4.35 5.88
C ILE A 271 0.14 5.58 6.04
N ASP A 272 0.00 6.08 7.26
CA ASP A 272 -0.68 7.35 7.53
C ASP A 272 0.34 8.35 8.09
N SER A 273 0.80 9.21 7.18
CA SER A 273 1.73 10.32 7.47
C SER A 273 1.06 11.68 7.34
N SER A 274 -0.27 11.72 7.47
CA SER A 274 -1.06 12.94 7.42
C SER A 274 -0.69 13.90 8.55
N LYS A 275 -0.96 15.19 8.36
CA LYS A 275 -0.68 16.20 9.40
C LYS A 275 -1.55 15.98 10.64
N GLU A 276 -2.75 15.45 10.43
CA GLU A 276 -3.73 15.11 11.46
C GLU A 276 -3.12 14.17 12.50
N VAL A 277 -2.39 13.13 12.08
CA VAL A 277 -1.67 12.22 13.00
C VAL A 277 -0.69 12.95 13.91
N SER A 278 0.05 13.92 13.37
CA SER A 278 0.99 14.72 14.18
C SER A 278 0.26 15.63 15.16
N LEU A 279 -0.86 16.24 14.74
CA LEU A 279 -1.67 17.13 15.57
C LEU A 279 -2.35 16.36 16.71
N GLU A 280 -3.00 15.22 16.42
CA GLU A 280 -3.67 14.36 17.40
C GLU A 280 -2.68 13.88 18.47
N HIS A 281 -1.47 13.50 18.07
CA HIS A 281 -0.42 13.11 19.01
C HIS A 281 0.02 14.26 19.93
N LEU A 282 0.24 15.46 19.37
CA LEU A 282 0.60 16.65 20.16
C LEU A 282 -0.51 17.05 21.14
N GLU A 283 -1.76 16.95 20.71
CA GLU A 283 -2.93 17.18 21.58
C GLU A 283 -3.00 16.16 22.72
N SER A 284 -2.79 14.87 22.41
CA SER A 284 -2.77 13.82 23.43
C SER A 284 -1.67 14.06 24.47
N LEU A 285 -0.44 14.40 24.05
CA LEU A 285 0.65 14.72 24.97
C LEU A 285 0.34 15.95 25.82
N ARG A 286 -0.21 17.02 25.22
CA ARG A 286 -0.58 18.23 25.93
C ARG A 286 -1.62 17.94 27.01
N ASP A 287 -2.63 17.16 26.69
CA ASP A 287 -3.69 16.78 27.61
C ASP A 287 -3.16 15.92 28.77
N GLU A 288 -2.14 15.08 28.53
CA GLU A 288 -1.43 14.35 29.59
C GLU A 288 -0.65 15.28 30.52
N GLN A 289 0.10 16.25 29.96
CA GLN A 289 0.83 17.24 30.76
C GLN A 289 -0.11 18.08 31.62
N GLU A 290 -1.24 18.53 31.07
CA GLU A 290 -2.28 19.27 31.81
C GLU A 290 -2.89 18.42 32.94
N LYS A 291 -3.16 17.13 32.69
CA LYS A 291 -3.63 16.21 33.74
C LYS A 291 -2.57 16.02 34.84
N LEU A 292 -1.30 15.91 34.48
CA LEU A 292 -0.19 15.81 35.44
C LEU A 292 -0.06 17.09 36.28
N LYS A 293 -0.14 18.25 35.64
CA LYS A 293 -0.14 19.57 36.30
C LYS A 293 -1.28 19.67 37.33
N GLN A 294 -2.49 19.29 36.95
CA GLN A 294 -3.64 19.27 37.87
C GLN A 294 -3.48 18.29 39.03
N ARG A 295 -2.85 17.12 38.80
CA ARG A 295 -2.57 16.14 39.85
C ARG A 295 -1.56 16.70 40.84
N LEU A 296 -0.45 17.29 40.36
CA LEU A 296 0.57 17.91 41.21
C LEU A 296 -0.03 18.96 42.14
N TYR A 297 -0.86 19.88 41.63
CA TYR A 297 -1.53 20.86 42.49
C TYR A 297 -2.41 20.25 43.59
N LYS A 298 -2.96 19.06 43.39
CA LYS A 298 -3.87 18.40 44.34
C LYS A 298 -3.16 17.52 45.35
N THR A 299 -2.03 16.92 44.98
CA THR A 299 -1.36 15.88 45.75
C THR A 299 0.03 16.27 46.25
N TRP A 300 0.51 17.47 45.93
CA TRP A 300 1.83 17.92 46.39
C TRP A 300 1.83 18.17 47.89
N GLU A 301 2.69 17.44 48.59
CA GLU A 301 3.06 17.71 49.97
C GLU A 301 4.53 18.13 49.99
N PRO A 302 4.87 19.27 50.62
CA PRO A 302 6.25 19.71 50.71
C PRO A 302 7.06 18.73 51.56
N ASP A 303 8.09 18.15 50.97
CA ASP A 303 9.08 17.33 51.67
C ASP A 303 10.25 18.23 52.11
N GLU A 304 10.50 18.32 53.43
CA GLU A 304 11.52 19.20 54.01
C GLU A 304 12.96 18.85 53.56
N ASP A 305 13.19 17.61 53.07
CA ASP A 305 14.48 17.15 52.55
C ASP A 305 14.61 17.25 51.01
N SER A 306 13.53 17.64 50.31
CA SER A 306 13.54 17.79 48.85
C SER A 306 14.02 19.17 48.42
N SER A 307 14.98 19.22 47.50
CA SER A 307 15.45 20.47 46.87
C SER A 307 14.55 20.97 45.73
N ILE A 308 13.57 20.18 45.30
CA ILE A 308 12.72 20.47 44.15
C ILE A 308 11.45 21.18 44.62
N LYS A 309 11.18 22.36 44.09
CA LYS A 309 9.96 23.13 44.41
C LYS A 309 8.83 22.80 43.45
N LEU A 310 7.59 22.94 43.94
CA LEU A 310 6.40 22.77 43.10
C LEU A 310 6.41 23.76 41.94
N GLU A 311 6.83 25.01 42.18
CA GLU A 311 6.92 26.05 41.15
C GLU A 311 7.84 25.63 40.01
N ASP A 312 8.99 25.03 40.31
CA ASP A 312 9.97 24.58 39.29
C ASP A 312 9.36 23.46 38.42
N LEU A 313 8.66 22.50 39.03
CA LEU A 313 7.99 21.42 38.30
C LEU A 313 6.85 21.94 37.43
N ILE A 314 6.08 22.88 37.93
CA ILE A 314 4.98 23.52 37.19
C ILE A 314 5.53 24.30 35.99
N GLU A 315 6.62 25.06 36.19
CA GLU A 315 7.28 25.80 35.12
C GLU A 315 7.77 24.84 34.02
N MET A 316 8.40 23.72 34.38
CA MET A 316 8.80 22.70 33.41
C MET A 316 7.62 22.13 32.60
N LEU A 317 6.47 21.88 33.25
CA LEU A 317 5.27 21.40 32.55
C LEU A 317 4.70 22.48 31.61
N ASP A 318 4.69 23.75 32.04
CA ASP A 318 4.23 24.87 31.22
C ASP A 318 5.15 25.11 30.01
N GLU A 319 6.46 24.98 30.18
CA GLU A 319 7.42 25.00 29.07
C GLU A 319 7.10 23.90 28.05
N ASN A 320 6.92 22.65 28.50
CA ASN A 320 6.56 21.53 27.63
C ASN A 320 5.23 21.78 26.88
N ILE A 321 4.20 22.28 27.56
CA ILE A 321 2.89 22.58 26.95
C ILE A 321 3.05 23.67 25.87
N ASN A 322 3.86 24.70 26.13
CA ASN A 322 4.10 25.77 25.17
C ASN A 322 4.93 25.30 23.97
N GLU A 323 5.90 24.41 24.18
CA GLU A 323 6.65 23.77 23.10
C GLU A 323 5.73 22.97 22.17
N MET A 324 4.84 22.15 22.73
CA MET A 324 3.85 21.38 21.96
C MET A 324 2.90 22.28 21.16
N LYS A 325 2.47 23.42 21.73
CA LYS A 325 1.66 24.42 21.00
C LYS A 325 2.43 25.02 19.83
N SER A 326 3.69 25.40 20.04
CA SER A 326 4.54 25.93 18.98
C SER A 326 4.76 24.90 17.86
N GLU A 327 4.95 23.63 18.22
CA GLU A 327 5.09 22.55 17.24
C GLU A 327 3.79 22.32 16.46
N SER A 328 2.63 22.36 17.12
CA SER A 328 1.32 22.28 16.48
C SER A 328 1.10 23.43 15.47
N ASP A 329 1.48 24.66 15.83
CA ASP A 329 1.45 25.81 14.93
C ASP A 329 2.34 25.60 13.70
N ARG A 330 3.55 25.04 13.89
CA ARG A 330 4.46 24.69 12.80
C ARG A 330 3.86 23.63 11.87
N VAL A 331 3.18 22.61 12.42
CA VAL A 331 2.48 21.60 11.63
C VAL A 331 1.34 22.23 10.84
N ASN A 332 0.53 23.08 11.46
CA ASN A 332 -0.61 23.74 10.82
C ASN A 332 -0.22 24.69 9.69
N GLN A 333 0.91 25.38 9.82
CA GLN A 333 1.42 26.30 8.79
C GLN A 333 2.01 25.58 7.57
N ASN A 334 2.43 24.32 7.71
CA ASN A 334 3.06 23.56 6.63
C ASN A 334 2.04 22.69 5.90
N THR A 335 1.78 22.99 4.63
CA THR A 335 0.93 22.17 3.78
C THR A 335 1.56 20.83 3.39
N ASP A 336 2.89 20.75 3.42
CA ASP A 336 3.68 19.53 3.19
C ASP A 336 4.76 19.41 4.26
N LEU A 337 4.69 18.35 5.07
CA LEU A 337 5.64 18.08 6.14
C LEU A 337 6.94 17.42 5.64
N GLY A 338 7.00 17.06 4.34
CA GLY A 338 8.11 16.35 3.71
C GLY A 338 8.32 14.93 4.22
N ILE A 339 7.44 14.43 5.10
CA ILE A 339 7.53 13.09 5.70
C ILE A 339 7.44 12.02 4.62
N SER A 340 6.45 12.14 3.72
CA SER A 340 6.20 11.16 2.67
C SER A 340 7.40 11.03 1.73
N LYS A 341 8.09 12.13 1.44
CA LYS A 341 9.35 12.12 0.67
C LYS A 341 10.45 11.34 1.38
N VAL A 342 10.61 11.52 2.68
CA VAL A 342 11.65 10.85 3.47
C VAL A 342 11.36 9.35 3.57
N ILE A 343 10.13 8.97 3.93
CA ILE A 343 9.70 7.56 4.00
C ILE A 343 9.91 6.88 2.65
N ARG A 344 9.43 7.51 1.56
CA ARG A 344 9.59 6.99 0.21
C ARG A 344 11.06 6.79 -0.15
N SER A 345 11.91 7.77 0.16
CA SER A 345 13.35 7.70 -0.14
C SER A 345 14.05 6.62 0.69
N GLU A 346 13.65 6.44 1.96
CA GLU A 346 14.16 5.37 2.81
C GLU A 346 13.80 3.99 2.25
N ILE A 347 12.54 3.76 1.91
CA ILE A 347 12.08 2.49 1.33
C ILE A 347 12.84 2.19 0.03
N LYS A 348 12.95 3.15 -0.89
CA LYS A 348 13.73 2.98 -2.13
C LYS A 348 15.20 2.67 -1.88
N ARG A 349 15.84 3.41 -0.95
CA ARG A 349 17.24 3.18 -0.58
C ARG A 349 17.41 1.76 -0.03
N LYS A 350 16.55 1.34 0.89
CA LYS A 350 16.59 -0.01 1.47
C LYS A 350 16.37 -1.07 0.41
N LEU A 351 15.37 -0.94 -0.46
CA LEU A 351 15.16 -1.85 -1.59
C LEU A 351 16.40 -1.98 -2.48
N SER A 352 17.11 -0.87 -2.74
CA SER A 352 18.36 -0.89 -3.51
C SER A 352 19.49 -1.66 -2.82
N GLU A 353 19.56 -1.65 -1.49
CA GLU A 353 20.51 -2.47 -0.70
C GLU A 353 20.23 -3.97 -0.89
N TYR A 354 18.98 -4.35 -1.16
CA TYR A 354 18.56 -5.71 -1.52
C TYR A 354 18.56 -5.97 -3.04
N TYR A 355 19.18 -5.10 -3.85
CA TYR A 355 19.26 -5.18 -5.31
C TYR A 355 17.91 -5.09 -6.06
N TYR A 356 16.90 -4.48 -5.43
CA TYR A 356 15.64 -4.13 -6.08
C TYR A 356 15.68 -2.68 -6.58
N PHE A 357 15.52 -2.51 -7.89
CA PHE A 357 15.59 -1.20 -8.56
C PHE A 357 14.34 -0.97 -9.41
N GLU A 358 13.86 0.27 -9.48
CA GLU A 358 12.67 0.62 -10.29
C GLU A 358 12.84 0.28 -11.77
N LYS A 359 14.05 0.47 -12.31
CA LYS A 359 14.37 0.09 -13.70
C LYS A 359 14.09 -1.38 -14.00
N ASN A 360 14.12 -2.25 -12.99
CA ASN A 360 13.87 -3.69 -13.15
C ASN A 360 12.38 -4.00 -13.32
N LEU A 361 11.49 -3.04 -13.06
CA LEU A 361 10.05 -3.17 -13.31
C LEU A 361 9.68 -2.96 -14.80
N PHE A 362 10.63 -2.44 -15.59
CA PHE A 362 10.46 -2.17 -17.01
C PHE A 362 11.31 -3.13 -17.84
N PRO A 363 10.77 -4.31 -18.20
CA PRO A 363 11.49 -5.27 -19.02
C PRO A 363 11.66 -4.84 -20.49
N ASP A 364 10.80 -3.95 -20.97
CA ASP A 364 10.84 -3.43 -22.33
C ASP A 364 11.96 -2.41 -22.50
N LEU A 365 12.71 -2.59 -23.59
CA LEU A 365 13.85 -1.75 -23.92
C LEU A 365 13.43 -0.27 -24.01
N ASP A 366 12.28 0.03 -24.60
CA ASP A 366 11.81 1.41 -24.77
C ASP A 366 11.54 2.10 -23.43
N LYS A 367 10.84 1.42 -22.51
CA LYS A 367 10.56 1.96 -21.17
C LYS A 367 11.82 2.05 -20.32
N TYR A 368 12.72 1.07 -20.45
CA TYR A 368 14.02 1.08 -19.79
C TYR A 368 14.88 2.26 -20.28
N ILE A 369 14.94 2.49 -21.60
CA ILE A 369 15.65 3.63 -22.18
C ILE A 369 15.01 4.95 -21.74
N GLN A 370 13.67 5.08 -21.76
CA GLN A 370 12.98 6.26 -21.26
C GLN A 370 13.32 6.54 -19.79
N TYR A 371 13.34 5.50 -18.95
CA TYR A 371 13.73 5.61 -17.54
C TYR A 371 15.17 6.13 -17.42
N ILE A 372 16.13 5.48 -18.09
CA ILE A 372 17.54 5.91 -18.07
C ILE A 372 17.66 7.36 -18.56
N GLN A 373 17.04 7.70 -19.69
CA GLN A 373 17.11 9.06 -20.23
C GLN A 373 16.59 10.09 -19.22
N ASN A 374 15.47 9.80 -18.55
CA ASN A 374 14.90 10.68 -17.54
C ASN A 374 15.81 10.87 -16.32
N GLU A 375 16.71 9.93 -15.99
CA GLU A 375 17.69 10.10 -14.91
C GLU A 375 18.74 11.19 -15.22
N TYR A 376 19.05 11.42 -16.50
CA TYR A 376 20.11 12.35 -16.93
C TYR A 376 19.59 13.66 -17.54
N LEU A 377 18.29 13.78 -17.83
CA LEU A 377 17.68 14.98 -18.38
C LEU A 377 17.13 15.89 -17.27
N THR A 378 17.70 17.09 -17.11
CA THR A 378 17.30 18.05 -16.07
C THR A 378 16.02 18.80 -16.47
N THR A 379 14.88 18.33 -15.96
CA THR A 379 13.53 18.96 -15.92
C THR A 379 12.82 19.30 -17.24
N GLY A 380 11.65 18.69 -17.43
CA GLY A 380 10.61 19.16 -18.36
C GLY A 380 9.38 18.26 -18.44
N LEU A 381 8.38 18.55 -17.59
CA LEU A 381 6.94 18.26 -17.75
C LEU A 381 6.39 16.89 -17.33
N SER A 382 5.65 16.90 -16.23
CA SER A 382 4.17 16.88 -16.21
C SER A 382 3.41 16.40 -17.47
N SER A 383 3.81 15.28 -18.06
CA SER A 383 2.99 14.57 -19.06
C SER A 383 3.40 13.11 -19.20
N LEU A 384 3.16 12.33 -18.16
CA LEU A 384 2.70 10.95 -18.33
C LEU A 384 1.39 10.86 -17.57
N ASN A 385 0.36 11.40 -18.23
CA ASN A 385 -1.03 11.17 -17.90
C ASN A 385 -1.41 9.75 -18.35
N ARG A 386 -2.04 9.04 -17.42
CA ARG A 386 -2.85 7.81 -17.51
C ARG A 386 -2.17 6.47 -17.28
#